data_AF-A0AA37N170-F1
#
_entry.id   AF-A0AA37N170-F1
#
_cell.length_a   1.000
_cell.length_b   1.000
_cell.length_c   1.000
_cell.angle_alpha   90.00
_cell.angle_beta   90.00
_cell.angle_gamma   90.00
#
_symmetry.space_group_name_H-M   'P 1'
#
loop_
_entity.id
_entity.type
_entity.pdbx_description
1 polymer ?
#
loop_
_entity_poly.entity_id
_entity_poly.type
_entity_poly.pdbx_seq_one_letter_code
_entity_poly.pdbx_strand_id
1 'polypeptide(L)' 'MKKAWWKESVVYQIYPRSFQDSNGDGMGDLPGILSRLDYLKELGVDVLWISPFYRSPGKDNGYDISDYQDI' A
#
# COMPACT_ATOMS: atom_id res chain seq x y z
N MET A 1 11.81 2.84 30.09
CA MET A 1 11.69 3.40 28.71
C MET A 1 10.22 3.73 28.46
N LYS A 2 9.91 4.83 27.75
CA LYS A 2 8.53 5.11 27.33
C LYS A 2 8.07 4.03 26.33
N LYS A 3 6.84 3.55 26.49
CA LYS A 3 6.20 2.72 25.46
C LYS A 3 6.02 3.55 24.19
N ALA A 4 6.31 2.94 23.05
CA ALA A 4 6.14 3.54 21.75
C ALA A 4 5.22 2.61 20.95
N TRP A 5 4.13 3.16 20.40
CA TRP A 5 3.09 2.38 19.74
C TRP A 5 3.66 1.45 18.65
N TRP A 6 4.61 1.95 17.85
CA TRP A 6 5.24 1.21 16.74
C TRP A 6 6.08 0.01 17.18
N LYS A 7 6.50 -0.07 18.46
CA LYS A 7 7.21 -1.26 18.98
C LYS A 7 6.28 -2.43 19.28
N GLU A 8 4.99 -2.16 19.40
CA GLU A 8 3.94 -3.15 19.69
C GLU A 8 3.06 -3.41 18.45
N SER A 9 3.31 -2.73 17.32
CA SER A 9 2.51 -2.80 16.10
C SER A 9 2.88 -3.95 15.17
N VAL A 10 1.88 -4.49 14.48
CA VAL A 10 2.02 -5.39 13.32
C VAL A 10 1.93 -4.59 12.03
N VAL A 11 2.99 -4.65 11.22
CA VAL A 11 3.06 -3.98 9.91
C VAL A 11 2.71 -4.96 8.80
N TYR A 12 1.81 -4.57 7.90
CA TYR A 12 1.50 -5.31 6.68
C TYR A 12 1.97 -4.52 5.46
N GLN A 13 2.86 -5.11 4.67
CA GLN A 13 3.34 -4.47 3.45
C GLN A 13 2.41 -4.79 2.27
N ILE A 14 1.99 -3.76 1.55
CA ILE A 14 1.19 -3.89 0.32
C ILE A 14 2.05 -3.50 -0.87
N TYR A 15 2.02 -4.33 -1.91
CA TYR A 15 2.52 -3.98 -3.24
C TYR A 15 1.32 -3.66 -4.15
N PRO A 16 1.00 -2.36 -4.40
CA PRO A 16 -0.30 -1.96 -4.97
C PRO A 16 -0.66 -2.69 -6.25
N ARG A 17 0.28 -2.73 -7.20
CA ARG A 17 0.11 -3.32 -8.55
C ARG A 17 -0.32 -4.78 -8.56
N SER A 18 -0.12 -5.52 -7.47
CA SER A 18 -0.44 -6.96 -7.41
C SER A 18 -1.37 -7.32 -6.25
N PHE A 19 -1.93 -6.33 -5.55
CA PHE A 19 -2.76 -6.59 -4.38
C PHE A 19 -4.22 -6.88 -4.76
N GLN A 20 -4.89 -5.91 -5.40
CA GLN A 20 -6.28 -6.06 -5.83
C GLN A 20 -6.58 -5.07 -6.95
N ASP A 21 -6.93 -5.58 -8.13
CA ASP A 21 -7.51 -4.81 -9.23
C ASP A 21 -9.00 -4.57 -8.96
N SER A 22 -9.49 -3.34 -9.17
CA SER A 22 -10.88 -2.96 -9.00
C SER A 22 -11.58 -2.49 -10.29
N ASN A 23 -10.83 -2.28 -11.38
CA ASN A 23 -11.33 -1.69 -12.62
C ASN A 23 -11.21 -2.64 -13.84
N GLY A 24 -10.52 -3.78 -13.69
CA GLY A 24 -10.37 -4.82 -14.71
C GLY A 24 -9.24 -4.60 -15.71
N ASP A 25 -8.29 -3.69 -15.43
CA ASP A 25 -7.12 -3.44 -16.29
C ASP A 25 -5.96 -4.43 -16.06
N GLY A 26 -6.09 -5.32 -15.07
CA GLY A 26 -5.10 -6.34 -14.72
C GLY A 26 -4.04 -5.86 -13.73
N MET A 27 -4.15 -4.63 -13.22
CA MET A 27 -3.23 -4.02 -12.27
C MET A 27 -3.96 -3.63 -10.99
N GLY A 28 -3.35 -3.91 -9.84
CA GLY A 28 -3.92 -3.50 -8.57
C GLY A 28 -3.87 -1.98 -8.37
N ASP A 29 -4.88 -1.45 -7.68
CA ASP A 29 -5.15 -0.02 -7.56
C ASP A 29 -5.55 0.39 -6.12
N LEU A 30 -5.62 1.69 -5.85
CA LEU A 30 -5.98 2.20 -4.52
C LEU A 30 -7.43 1.83 -4.11
N PRO A 31 -8.45 1.90 -4.99
CA PRO A 31 -9.79 1.41 -4.64
C PRO A 31 -9.84 -0.08 -4.28
N GLY A 32 -9.02 -0.90 -4.92
CA GLY A 32 -8.83 -2.31 -4.59
C GLY A 32 -8.24 -2.49 -3.20
N ILE A 33 -7.25 -1.68 -2.81
CA ILE A 33 -6.74 -1.66 -1.43
C ILE A 33 -7.85 -1.26 -0.45
N LEU A 34 -8.62 -0.20 -0.75
CA LEU A 34 -9.73 0.25 0.09
C LEU A 34 -10.76 -0.86 0.32
N SER A 35 -11.07 -1.66 -0.70
CA SER A 35 -12.02 -2.78 -0.61
C SER A 35 -11.58 -3.91 0.34
N ARG A 36 -10.30 -3.95 0.74
CA ARG A 36 -9.72 -4.98 1.60
C ARG A 36 -9.40 -4.48 3.01
N LEU A 37 -9.75 -3.25 3.36
CA LEU A 37 -9.47 -2.71 4.70
C LEU A 37 -10.13 -3.53 5.81
N ASP A 38 -11.35 -4.04 5.60
CA ASP A 38 -12.03 -4.89 6.59
C ASP A 38 -11.29 -6.23 6.80
N TYR A 39 -10.77 -6.84 5.73
CA TYR A 39 -9.92 -8.02 5.82
C TYR A 39 -8.63 -7.74 6.60
N LEU A 40 -7.95 -6.63 6.31
CA LEU A 40 -6.71 -6.25 6.99
C LEU A 40 -6.95 -5.98 8.47
N LYS A 41 -8.09 -5.37 8.79
CA LYS A 41 -8.54 -5.15 10.17
C LYS A 41 -8.85 -6.46 10.89
N GLU A 42 -9.54 -7.40 10.24
CA GLU A 42 -9.82 -8.74 10.79
C GLU A 42 -8.52 -9.52 11.04
N LEU A 43 -7.53 -9.40 10.16
CA LEU A 43 -6.20 -9.98 10.34
C LEU A 43 -5.46 -9.40 11.55
N GLY A 44 -5.83 -8.20 12.01
CA GLY A 44 -5.26 -7.55 13.19
C GLY A 44 -4.01 -6.71 12.93
N VAL A 45 -3.88 -6.14 11.73
CA VAL A 45 -2.73 -5.28 11.38
C VAL A 45 -2.96 -3.84 11.87
N ASP A 46 -1.90 -3.20 12.37
CA ASP A 46 -1.96 -1.83 12.90
C ASP A 46 -1.51 -0.78 11.87
N VAL A 47 -0.56 -1.16 11.01
CA VAL A 47 0.09 -0.26 10.04
C VAL A 47 0.13 -0.89 8.67
N LEU A 48 -0.25 -0.13 7.65
CA LEU A 48 -0.02 -0.50 6.25
C LEU A 48 1.22 0.22 5.73
N TRP A 49 2.22 -0.55 5.31
CA TRP A 49 3.34 -0.03 4.53
C TRP A 49 3.06 -0.26 3.05
N ILE A 50 2.71 0.80 2.34
CA ILE A 50 2.36 0.72 0.93
C ILE A 50 3.60 1.03 0.10
N SER A 51 3.97 0.11 -0.80
CA SER A 51 5.02 0.36 -1.80
C SER A 51 4.65 1.57 -2.69
N PRO A 52 5.60 2.21 -3.39
CA PRO A 52 5.34 3.47 -4.09
C PRO A 52 4.11 3.44 -5.01
N PHE A 53 3.27 4.45 -4.87
CA PHE A 53 2.06 4.69 -5.66
C PHE A 53 2.02 6.13 -6.22
N TYR A 54 3.17 6.80 -6.24
CA TYR A 54 3.34 8.13 -6.84
C TYR A 54 3.51 8.03 -8.35
N ARG A 55 3.36 9.17 -9.04
CA ARG A 55 3.63 9.27 -10.46
C ARG A 55 5.06 8.83 -10.78
N SER A 56 5.17 7.87 -11.70
CA SER A 56 6.45 7.25 -12.09
C SER A 56 6.44 6.83 -13.56
N PRO A 57 7.59 6.88 -14.26
CA PRO A 57 7.77 6.26 -15.58
C PRO A 57 7.67 4.73 -15.56
N GLY A 58 7.74 4.10 -14.38
CA GLY A 58 7.55 2.67 -14.18
C GLY A 58 8.74 1.81 -14.59
N LYS A 59 9.96 2.38 -14.67
CA LYS A 59 11.19 1.61 -14.98
C LYS A 59 11.63 0.72 -13.82
N ASP A 60 11.29 1.12 -12.59
CA ASP A 60 11.52 0.36 -11.36
C ASP A 60 10.21 0.25 -10.56
N ASN A 61 9.11 -0.05 -11.28
CA ASN A 61 7.80 -0.33 -10.70
C ASN A 61 7.26 0.71 -9.70
N GLY A 62 7.62 1.98 -9.86
CA GLY A 62 7.18 3.08 -8.98
C GLY A 62 8.28 3.62 -8.05
N TYR A 63 9.41 2.93 -7.90
CA TYR A 63 10.54 3.44 -7.12
C TYR A 63 11.31 4.55 -7.86
N ASP A 64 11.20 4.61 -9.19
CA ASP A 64 11.66 5.71 -10.04
C ASP A 64 10.62 6.83 -10.10
N ILE A 65 10.49 7.60 -9.02
CA ILE A 65 9.46 8.65 -8.88
C ILE A 65 9.77 9.86 -9.76
N SER A 66 8.78 10.33 -10.53
CA SER A 66 8.88 11.56 -11.32
C SER A 66 8.19 12.76 -10.67
N ASP A 67 7.18 12.53 -9.83
CA ASP A 67 6.54 13.56 -9.01
C ASP A 67 6.12 12.96 -7.66
N TYR A 68 6.62 13.51 -6.56
CA TYR A 68 6.34 13.03 -5.20
C TYR A 68 4.97 13.49 -4.67
N GLN A 69 4.26 14.37 -5.39
CA GLN A 69 2.97 14.95 -4.97
C GLN A 69 1.80 14.58 -5.90
N ASP A 70 2.04 13.74 -6.91
CA ASP A 70 1.05 13.25 -7.87
C ASP A 70 0.95 11.71 -7.81
N ILE A 71 -0.21 11.17 -8.19
CA ILE A 71 -0.52 9.72 -8.21
C ILE A 71 -0.61 9.24 -9.66
#